data_AF-A0A7K9CLF4-F1
#
_entry.id   AF-A0A7K9CLF4-F1
#
_cell.length_a   1.000
_cell.length_b   1.000
_cell.length_c   1.000
_cell.angle_alpha   90.00
_cell.angle_beta   90.00
_cell.angle_gamma   90.00
#
_symmetry.space_group_name_H-M   'P 1'
#
loop_
_entity.id
_entity.type
_entity.pdbx_description
1 polymer ?
#
loop_
_entity_poly.entity_id
_entity_poly.type
_entity_poly.pdbx_seq_one_letter_code
_entity_poly.pdbx_strand_id
1 'polypeptide(L)'
;LRESLAQAEAAVRCEPSDGRNWYVLGNAYVSLFFQSGQSPEWAKRALGAYGQAVREGTGERLGGGWEATGPKLGGTGRSCGTLLQYQERFGAALDGLSRASSLAPGWEEPRRRHAQLLDYLRQLCALLADGVRARGR
;
A
#
# COMPACT_ATOMS: atom_id res chain seq x y z
N LEU A 1 5.46 4.81 18.78
CA LEU A 1 5.14 3.79 17.75
C LEU A 1 4.74 2.44 18.33
N ARG A 2 5.50 1.85 19.27
CA ARG A 2 5.10 0.59 19.93
C ARG A 2 3.75 0.66 20.65
N GLU A 3 3.49 1.77 21.33
CA GLU A 3 2.19 2.00 21.99
C GLU A 3 1.04 2.15 20.99
N SER A 4 1.26 2.89 19.90
CA SER A 4 0.30 3.01 18.81
C SER A 4 0.00 1.66 18.14
N LEU A 5 1.00 0.78 18.01
CA LEU A 5 0.78 -0.59 17.55
C LEU A 5 -0.08 -1.38 18.55
N ALA A 6 0.26 -1.34 19.84
CA ALA A 6 -0.47 -2.08 20.87
C ALA A 6 -1.95 -1.66 20.93
N GLN A 7 -2.23 -0.36 20.78
CA GLN A 7 -3.59 0.17 20.69
C GLN A 7 -4.30 -0.27 19.42
N ALA A 8 -3.64 -0.25 18.26
CA ALA A 8 -4.22 -0.71 17.01
C ALA A 8 -4.54 -2.22 17.04
N GLU A 9 -3.65 -3.03 17.63
CA GLU A 9 -3.90 -4.46 17.83
C GLU A 9 -5.03 -4.72 18.83
N ALA A 10 -5.12 -3.92 19.90
CA ALA A 10 -6.23 -3.99 20.85
C ALA A 10 -7.58 -3.63 20.19
N ALA A 11 -7.60 -2.61 19.32
CA ALA A 11 -8.80 -2.22 18.57
C ALA A 11 -9.29 -3.36 17.67
N VAL A 12 -8.39 -4.00 16.92
CA VAL A 12 -8.72 -5.18 16.09
C VAL A 12 -9.17 -6.37 16.93
N ARG A 13 -8.56 -6.62 18.10
CA ARG A 13 -9.01 -7.70 19.01
C ARG A 13 -10.41 -7.45 19.57
N CYS A 14 -10.74 -6.20 19.84
CA CYS A 14 -12.05 -5.81 20.39
C CYS A 14 -13.15 -5.93 19.32
N GLU A 15 -12.87 -5.42 18.12
CA GLU A 15 -13.82 -5.44 17.01
C GLU A 15 -13.12 -5.88 15.72
N PRO A 16 -12.99 -7.21 15.50
CA PRO A 16 -12.26 -7.77 14.37
C PRO A 16 -13.01 -7.65 13.04
N SER A 17 -14.32 -7.38 13.07
CA SER A 17 -15.14 -7.16 11.87
C SER A 17 -15.13 -5.72 11.37
N ASP A 18 -14.44 -4.79 12.05
CA ASP A 18 -14.33 -3.40 11.58
C ASP A 18 -13.08 -3.24 10.69
N GLY A 19 -13.31 -3.08 9.39
CA GLY A 19 -12.26 -2.79 8.40
C GLY A 19 -11.43 -1.55 8.73
N ARG A 20 -11.96 -0.58 9.48
CA ARG A 20 -11.21 0.62 9.91
C ARG A 20 -10.12 0.27 10.92
N ASN A 21 -10.38 -0.63 11.85
CA ASN A 21 -9.38 -1.07 12.82
C ASN A 21 -8.21 -1.76 12.12
N TRP A 22 -8.51 -2.59 11.13
CA TRP A 22 -7.49 -3.21 10.26
C TRP A 22 -6.70 -2.19 9.44
N TYR A 23 -7.33 -1.13 8.93
CA TYR A 23 -6.64 -0.05 8.23
C TYR A 23 -5.66 0.71 9.12
N VAL A 24 -6.09 1.05 10.35
CA VAL A 24 -5.24 1.70 11.35
C VAL A 24 -4.06 0.81 11.74
N LEU A 25 -4.31 -0.49 11.92
CA LEU A 25 -3.25 -1.47 12.17
C LEU A 25 -2.24 -1.55 11.02
N GLY A 26 -2.71 -1.53 9.77
CA GLY A 26 -1.86 -1.47 8.58
C GLY A 26 -0.96 -0.22 8.57
N ASN A 27 -1.52 0.95 8.89
CA ASN A 27 -0.74 2.19 9.01
C ASN A 27 0.33 2.12 10.11
N ALA A 28 0.01 1.53 11.27
CA ALA A 28 0.98 1.34 12.34
C ALA A 28 2.15 0.47 11.90
N TYR A 29 1.88 -0.62 11.16
CA TYR A 29 2.94 -1.46 10.58
C TYR A 29 3.76 -0.73 9.50
N VAL A 30 3.16 0.14 8.68
CA VAL A 30 3.91 0.99 7.74
C VAL A 30 4.88 1.92 8.48
N SER A 31 4.44 2.55 9.57
CA SER A 31 5.32 3.40 10.37
C SER A 31 6.49 2.61 10.97
N LEU A 32 6.24 1.38 11.45
CA LEU A 32 7.28 0.48 11.95
C LEU A 32 8.22 -0.03 10.85
N PHE A 33 7.72 -0.25 9.64
CA PHE A 33 8.52 -0.59 8.47
C PHE A 33 9.58 0.48 8.23
N PHE A 34 9.17 1.75 8.15
CA PHE A 34 10.11 2.86 7.94
C PHE A 34 11.05 3.09 9.12
N GLN A 35 10.59 2.88 10.36
CA GLN A 35 11.43 3.03 11.55
C GLN A 35 12.48 1.92 11.68
N SER A 36 12.14 0.69 11.29
CA SER A 36 12.99 -0.51 11.50
C SER A 36 13.94 -0.77 10.33
N GLY A 37 14.32 0.26 9.58
CA GLY A 37 15.20 0.11 8.43
C GLY A 37 14.59 -0.70 7.28
N GLN A 38 13.28 -0.57 7.06
CA GLN A 38 12.56 -1.18 5.92
C GLN A 38 12.50 -2.72 6.00
N SER A 39 12.34 -3.28 7.20
CA SER A 39 12.22 -4.73 7.38
C SER A 39 11.04 -5.33 6.59
N PRO A 40 11.27 -6.34 5.72
CA PRO A 40 10.23 -6.98 4.92
C PRO A 40 9.09 -7.59 5.74
N GLU A 41 9.35 -7.95 7.00
CA GLU A 41 8.34 -8.53 7.89
C GLU A 41 7.22 -7.51 8.20
N TRP A 42 7.58 -6.27 8.53
CA TRP A 42 6.58 -5.23 8.81
C TRP A 42 5.76 -4.88 7.58
N ALA A 43 6.39 -4.88 6.40
CA ALA A 43 5.69 -4.69 5.15
C ALA A 43 4.68 -5.82 4.86
N LYS A 44 5.05 -7.09 5.11
CA LYS A 44 4.11 -8.22 4.99
C LYS A 44 2.92 -8.08 5.95
N ARG A 45 3.18 -7.73 7.21
CA ARG A 45 2.12 -7.51 8.21
C ARG A 45 1.20 -6.35 7.83
N ALA A 46 1.75 -5.24 7.33
CA ALA A 46 0.96 -4.12 6.84
C ALA A 46 0.06 -4.50 5.66
N LEU A 47 0.61 -5.19 4.65
CA LEU A 47 -0.16 -5.67 3.49
C LEU A 47 -1.27 -6.65 3.92
N GLY A 48 -0.98 -7.54 4.87
CA GLY A 48 -1.99 -8.44 5.44
C GLY A 48 -3.13 -7.70 6.13
N ALA A 49 -2.80 -6.72 6.98
CA ALA A 49 -3.79 -5.89 7.67
C ALA A 49 -4.65 -5.08 6.69
N TYR A 50 -4.05 -4.50 5.65
CA TYR A 50 -4.80 -3.82 4.60
C TYR A 50 -5.68 -4.77 3.77
N GLY A 51 -5.25 -6.00 3.53
CA GLY A 51 -6.08 -7.02 2.90
C GLY A 51 -7.32 -7.38 3.73
N GLN A 52 -7.16 -7.48 5.05
CA GLN A 52 -8.29 -7.65 5.98
C GLN A 52 -9.18 -6.42 6.02
N ALA A 53 -8.60 -5.21 6.03
CA ALA A 53 -9.35 -3.96 6.00
C ALA A 53 -10.29 -3.87 4.79
N VAL A 54 -9.80 -4.28 3.62
CA VAL A 54 -10.64 -4.37 2.42
C VAL A 54 -11.71 -5.43 2.61
N ARG A 55 -11.37 -6.65 3.01
CA ARG A 55 -12.33 -7.76 3.18
C ARG A 55 -13.48 -7.41 4.14
N GLU A 56 -13.14 -6.99 5.35
CA GLU A 56 -14.10 -6.68 6.41
C GLU A 56 -14.84 -5.37 6.16
N GLY A 57 -14.18 -4.44 5.45
CA GLY A 57 -14.86 -3.28 4.91
C GLY A 57 -15.90 -3.70 3.86
N THR A 58 -15.51 -4.34 2.76
CA THR A 58 -16.39 -4.64 1.60
C THR A 58 -17.46 -5.70 1.88
N GLY A 59 -17.63 -6.12 3.13
CA GLY A 59 -18.63 -7.11 3.51
C GLY A 59 -20.03 -6.50 3.51
N GLU A 60 -20.95 -7.12 2.76
CA GLU A 60 -22.41 -6.87 2.63
C GLU A 60 -23.21 -6.58 3.93
N ARG A 61 -22.61 -6.69 5.13
CA ARG A 61 -23.30 -6.56 6.43
C ARG A 61 -23.59 -5.12 6.86
N LEU A 62 -22.98 -4.12 6.24
CA LEU A 62 -23.28 -2.72 6.53
C LEU A 62 -23.91 -2.12 5.26
N GLY A 63 -25.24 -2.04 5.21
CA GLY A 63 -26.01 -1.45 4.12
C GLY A 63 -25.72 0.04 3.89
N GLY A 64 -24.53 0.34 3.37
CA GLY A 64 -23.95 1.68 3.23
C GLY A 64 -22.68 1.92 4.06
N GLY A 65 -22.03 0.87 4.58
CA GLY A 65 -20.84 0.99 5.41
C GLY A 65 -19.59 1.31 4.59
N TRP A 66 -18.78 2.28 5.03
CA TRP A 66 -17.43 2.74 4.59
C TRP A 66 -17.11 2.90 3.07
N GLU A 67 -17.90 2.27 2.20
CA GLU A 67 -17.88 2.15 0.74
C GLU A 67 -18.04 3.50 0.03
N ALA A 68 -18.49 4.55 0.73
CA ALA A 68 -18.62 5.89 0.18
C ALA A 68 -17.30 6.71 0.16
N THR A 69 -16.18 6.20 0.69
CA THR A 69 -14.95 6.99 0.82
C THR A 69 -13.83 6.48 -0.09
N GLY A 70 -13.96 6.76 -1.39
CA GLY A 70 -12.86 6.66 -2.37
C GLY A 70 -11.48 7.10 -1.86
N PRO A 71 -11.34 8.20 -1.09
CA PRO A 71 -10.06 8.64 -0.53
C PRO A 71 -9.38 7.63 0.42
N LYS A 72 -10.15 6.82 1.16
CA LYS A 72 -9.60 5.89 2.15
C LYS A 72 -9.15 4.58 1.50
N LEU A 73 -9.92 4.06 0.55
CA LEU A 73 -9.54 2.90 -0.26
C LEU A 73 -8.32 3.23 -1.14
N GLY A 74 -8.26 4.46 -1.68
CA GLY A 74 -7.06 4.99 -2.32
C GLY A 74 -5.85 5.07 -1.36
N GLY A 75 -6.09 5.33 -0.07
CA GLY A 75 -5.05 5.44 0.95
C GLY A 75 -4.41 4.08 1.21
N THR A 76 -5.22 3.03 1.27
CA THR A 76 -4.78 1.63 1.34
C THR A 76 -3.95 1.25 0.12
N GLY A 77 -4.44 1.52 -1.09
CA GLY A 77 -3.71 1.22 -2.33
C GLY A 77 -2.37 1.97 -2.43
N ARG A 78 -2.31 3.21 -1.97
CA ARG A 78 -1.08 4.00 -1.89
C ARG A 78 -0.06 3.42 -0.91
N SER A 79 -0.49 3.11 0.32
CA SER A 79 0.40 2.51 1.34
C SER A 79 0.93 1.16 0.89
N CYS A 80 0.07 0.31 0.30
CA CYS A 80 0.48 -0.94 -0.31
C CYS A 80 1.47 -0.71 -1.47
N GLY A 81 1.19 0.24 -2.36
CA GLY A 81 2.06 0.57 -3.49
C GLY A 81 3.46 0.98 -3.06
N THR A 82 3.57 1.83 -2.04
CA THR A 82 4.87 2.24 -1.49
C THR A 82 5.62 1.05 -0.87
N LEU A 83 4.98 0.21 -0.06
CA LEU A 83 5.62 -0.99 0.49
C LEU A 83 6.10 -1.96 -0.60
N LEU A 84 5.31 -2.13 -1.66
CA LEU A 84 5.64 -3.01 -2.78
C LEU A 84 6.80 -2.46 -3.63
N GLN A 85 6.93 -1.13 -3.77
CA GLN A 85 8.11 -0.50 -4.38
C GLN A 85 9.38 -0.81 -3.59
N TYR A 86 9.36 -0.69 -2.26
CA TYR A 86 10.51 -1.01 -1.41
C TYR A 86 10.88 -2.50 -1.43
N GLN A 87 9.91 -3.39 -1.73
CA GLN A 87 10.16 -4.81 -1.94
C GLN A 87 10.52 -5.15 -3.39
N GLU A 88 10.78 -4.15 -4.24
CA GLU A 88 11.08 -4.32 -5.68
C GLU A 88 9.96 -5.05 -6.47
N ARG A 89 8.76 -5.13 -5.89
CA ARG A 89 7.57 -5.70 -6.53
C ARG A 89 6.84 -4.64 -7.34
N PHE A 90 7.55 -4.06 -8.30
CA PHE A 90 7.12 -2.87 -9.03
C PHE A 90 5.79 -3.04 -9.78
N GLY A 91 5.52 -4.23 -10.34
CA GLY A 91 4.23 -4.51 -11.00
C GLY A 91 3.04 -4.43 -10.04
N ALA A 92 3.17 -5.06 -8.87
CA ALA A 92 2.12 -5.01 -7.84
C ALA A 92 1.95 -3.59 -7.25
N ALA A 93 3.03 -2.80 -7.22
CA ALA A 93 2.96 -1.39 -6.82
C ALA A 93 2.19 -0.52 -7.83
N LEU A 94 2.44 -0.72 -9.12
CA LEU A 94 1.69 -0.04 -10.19
C LEU A 94 0.20 -0.39 -10.14
N ASP A 95 -0.14 -1.68 -9.99
CA ASP A 95 -1.52 -2.12 -9.86
C ASP A 95 -2.22 -1.47 -8.66
N GLY A 96 -1.54 -1.38 -7.51
CA GLY A 96 -2.06 -0.73 -6.31
C GLY A 96 -2.32 0.77 -6.49
N LEU A 97 -1.39 1.48 -7.12
CA LEU A 97 -1.53 2.92 -7.40
C LEU A 97 -2.58 3.20 -8.47
N SER A 98 -2.71 2.33 -9.48
CA SER A 98 -3.74 2.42 -10.51
C SER A 98 -5.13 2.23 -9.92
N ARG A 99 -5.34 1.17 -9.12
CA ARG A 99 -6.61 0.97 -8.39
C ARG A 99 -6.94 2.14 -7.48
N ALA A 100 -5.96 2.67 -6.74
CA ALA A 100 -6.16 3.84 -5.88
C ALA A 100 -6.60 5.07 -6.68
N SER A 101 -6.07 5.27 -7.88
CA SER A 101 -6.44 6.37 -8.78
C SER A 101 -7.85 6.22 -9.33
N SER A 102 -8.29 4.99 -9.65
CA SER A 102 -9.65 4.72 -10.13
C SER A 102 -10.70 4.91 -9.03
N LEU A 103 -10.35 4.57 -7.78
CA LEU A 103 -11.24 4.68 -6.63
C LEU A 103 -11.37 6.11 -6.09
N ALA A 104 -10.35 6.95 -6.29
CA ALA A 104 -10.36 8.36 -5.89
C ALA A 104 -9.89 9.27 -7.04
N PRO A 105 -10.75 9.53 -8.05
CA PRO A 105 -10.35 10.30 -9.24
C PRO A 105 -9.88 11.73 -8.93
N GLY A 106 -10.40 12.34 -7.85
CA GLY A 106 -10.02 13.68 -7.39
C GLY A 106 -8.74 13.73 -6.55
N TRP A 107 -8.13 12.58 -6.26
CA TRP A 107 -6.85 12.52 -5.56
C TRP A 107 -5.72 12.27 -6.56
N GLU A 108 -4.93 13.30 -6.86
CA GLU A 108 -3.90 13.22 -7.90
C GLU A 108 -2.65 12.43 -7.49
N GLU A 109 -2.39 12.31 -6.19
CA GLU A 109 -1.13 11.75 -5.66
C GLU A 109 -0.88 10.29 -6.14
N PRO A 110 -1.85 9.36 -6.11
CA PRO A 110 -1.65 8.01 -6.63
C PRO A 110 -1.35 8.00 -8.13
N ARG A 111 -1.99 8.87 -8.91
CA ARG A 111 -1.76 9.00 -10.37
C ARG A 111 -0.37 9.53 -10.66
N ARG A 112 0.07 10.58 -9.94
CA ARG A 112 1.43 11.13 -10.05
C ARG A 112 2.48 10.09 -9.70
N ARG A 113 2.32 9.39 -8.58
CA ARG A 113 3.25 8.33 -8.16
C ARG A 113 3.30 7.15 -9.13
N HIS A 114 2.16 6.78 -9.71
CA HIS A 114 2.11 5.74 -10.75
C HIS A 114 2.96 6.16 -11.96
N ALA A 115 2.75 7.38 -12.47
CA ALA A 115 3.51 7.89 -13.61
C ALA A 115 5.02 7.97 -13.30
N GLN A 116 5.40 8.51 -12.15
CA GLN A 116 6.79 8.59 -11.70
C GLN A 116 7.46 7.22 -11.60
N LEU A 117 6.77 6.22 -11.04
CA LEU A 117 7.31 4.86 -10.95
C LEU A 117 7.52 4.27 -12.35
N LEU A 118 6.59 4.49 -13.26
CA LEU A 118 6.65 3.95 -14.61
C LEU A 118 7.81 4.58 -15.40
N ASP A 119 8.04 5.88 -15.25
CA ASP A 119 9.17 6.57 -15.87
C ASP A 119 10.51 6.16 -15.27
N TYR A 120 10.58 5.97 -13.94
CA TYR A 120 11.77 5.41 -13.29
C TYR A 120 12.13 4.03 -13.84
N LEU A 121 11.16 3.13 -13.97
CA LEU A 121 11.37 1.80 -14.55
C LEU A 121 11.85 1.86 -16.00
N ARG A 122 11.27 2.76 -16.81
CA ARG A 122 11.71 2.99 -18.20
C ARG A 122 13.17 3.43 -18.27
N GLN A 123 13.57 4.40 -17.44
CA GLN A 123 14.95 4.87 -17.37
C GLN A 123 15.91 3.76 -16.93
N LEU A 124 15.50 2.95 -15.94
CA LEU A 124 16.30 1.84 -15.45
C LEU A 124 16.47 0.74 -16.51
N CYS A 125 15.41 0.41 -17.26
CA CYS A 125 15.50 -0.50 -18.40
C CYS A 125 16.42 0.02 -19.50
N ALA A 126 16.37 1.32 -19.81
CA ALA A 126 17.25 1.93 -20.82
C ALA A 126 18.73 1.87 -20.39
N LEU A 127 19.02 2.23 -19.13
CA LEU A 127 20.39 2.15 -18.57
C LEU A 127 20.93 0.72 -18.56
N LEU A 128 20.11 -0.27 -18.23
CA LEU A 128 20.51 -1.68 -18.28
C LEU A 128 20.77 -2.13 -19.71
N ALA A 129 19.94 -1.72 -20.68
CA ALA A 129 20.13 -2.05 -22.08
C ALA A 129 21.44 -1.48 -22.64
N ASP A 130 21.78 -0.23 -22.27
CA ASP A 130 23.03 0.42 -22.67
C ASP A 130 24.25 -0.19 -21.97
N GLY A 131 24.12 -0.55 -20.69
CA GLY A 131 25.17 -1.22 -19.92
C GLY A 131 25.50 -2.62 -20.42
N VAL A 132 24.49 -3.40 -20.85
CA VAL A 132 24.70 -4.72 -21.49
C VAL A 132 25.41 -4.55 -22.83
N ARG A 133 25.09 -3.50 -23.59
CA ARG A 133 25.74 -3.16 -24.85
C ARG A 133 27.21 -2.74 -24.70
N ALA A 134 27.55 -2.10 -23.58
CA ALA A 134 28.91 -1.68 -23.26
C ALA A 134 29.80 -2.82 -22.74
N ARG A 135 29.22 -3.86 -22.13
CA ARG A 135 29.96 -5.01 -21.56
C ARG A 135 30.18 -6.17 -22.54
N GLY A 136 29.50 -6.14 -23.68
CA GLY A 136 29.63 -7.12 -24.77
C GLY A 136 30.59 -6.73 -25.90
N ARG A 137 31.44 -5.71 -25.69
CA ARG A 137 32.53 -5.31 -26.61
C ARG A 137 33.88 -5.56 -25.98
#